data_AF-A0A2Z5R0F0-F1
#
_entry.id   AF-A0A2Z5R0F0-F1
#
_cell.length_a   1.000
_cell.length_b   1.000
_cell.length_c   1.000
_cell.angle_alpha   90.00
_cell.angle_beta   90.00
_cell.angle_gamma   90.00
#
_symmetry.space_group_name_H-M   'P 1'
#
loop_
_entity.id
_entity.type
_entity.pdbx_description
1 polymer ?
#
loop_
_entity_poly.entity_id
_entity_poly.type
_entity_poly.pdbx_seq_one_letter_code
_entity_poly.pdbx_strand_id
1 'polypeptide(L)' 'MADPRSYRPAAGDIPTEPGVYRFRDEHGRVVYVGKAKNLRNRLNSYFAALNA' A
#
# COMPACT_ATOMS: atom_id res chain seq x y z
N MET A 1 -3.12 13.95 8.51
CA MET A 1 -3.07 12.74 7.64
C MET A 1 -2.08 13.05 6.54
N ALA A 2 -1.04 12.24 6.36
CA ALA A 2 -0.14 12.37 5.21
C ALA A 2 -0.97 12.27 3.92
N ASP A 3 -0.65 13.08 2.91
CA ASP A 3 -1.30 13.02 1.61
C ASP A 3 -1.16 11.59 1.04
N PRO A 4 -2.25 10.87 0.73
CA PRO A 4 -2.19 9.53 0.17
C PRO A 4 -1.32 9.41 -1.09
N ARG A 5 -1.15 10.50 -1.83
CA ARG A 5 -0.30 10.58 -3.02
C ARG A 5 1.19 10.47 -2.69
N SER A 6 1.62 10.74 -1.46
CA SER A 6 3.03 10.66 -1.06
C SER A 6 3.51 9.23 -0.79
N TYR A 7 2.60 8.28 -0.56
CA TYR A 7 2.93 6.88 -0.27
C TYR A 7 2.19 5.86 -1.15
N ARG A 8 1.32 6.32 -2.06
CA ARG A 8 0.67 5.49 -3.08
C ARG A 8 1.56 5.40 -4.32
N PRO A 9 2.02 4.19 -4.74
CA PRO A 9 2.68 4.00 -6.02
C PRO A 9 1.80 4.41 -7.20
N ALA A 10 2.39 4.68 -8.37
CA ALA A 10 1.59 5.02 -9.55
C ALA A 10 0.66 3.85 -9.93
N ALA A 11 -0.48 4.20 -10.54
CA ALA A 11 -1.43 3.20 -11.02
C ALA A 11 -0.76 2.31 -12.07
N GLY A 12 -0.61 1.02 -11.77
CA GLY A 12 0.03 0.04 -12.66
C GLY A 12 1.33 -0.55 -12.11
N ASP A 13 2.06 0.19 -11.26
CA ASP A 13 3.35 -0.25 -10.71
C ASP A 13 3.21 -1.40 -9.70
N ILE A 14 2.00 -1.55 -9.13
CA ILE A 14 1.76 -2.61 -8.16
C ILE A 14 1.51 -3.94 -8.89
N PRO A 15 2.33 -4.97 -8.66
CA PRO A 15 2.17 -6.30 -9.26
C PRO A 15 0.86 -6.97 -8.87
N THR A 16 0.35 -7.84 -9.75
CA THR A 16 -0.82 -8.71 -9.47
C THR A 16 -0.44 -10.06 -8.86
N GLU A 17 0.85 -10.27 -8.62
CA GLU A 17 1.44 -11.49 -8.10
C GLU A 17 1.37 -11.57 -6.56
N PRO A 18 1.56 -12.78 -5.99
CA PRO A 18 1.78 -12.94 -4.56
C PRO A 18 3.06 -12.24 -4.09
N GLY A 19 3.04 -11.71 -2.87
CA GLY A 19 4.22 -11.11 -2.28
C GLY A 19 3.99 -10.49 -0.92
N VAL A 20 4.97 -9.70 -0.50
CA VAL A 20 5.01 -9.00 0.79
C VAL A 20 5.09 -7.50 0.55
N TYR A 21 4.32 -6.72 1.30
CA TYR A 21 4.37 -5.26 1.32
C TYR A 21 4.69 -4.74 2.72
N ARG A 22 5.20 -3.51 2.79
CA ARG A 22 5.61 -2.87 4.04
C ARG A 22 5.14 -1.43 4.05
N PHE A 23 4.65 -0.97 5.19
CA PHE A 23 4.47 0.47 5.43
C PHE A 23 5.60 0.97 6.31
N ARG A 24 6.04 2.18 6.01
CA ARG A 24 7.11 2.87 6.73
C ARG A 24 6.57 4.15 7.35
N ASP A 25 7.10 4.52 8.50
CA ASP A 25 6.88 5.85 9.08
C ASP A 25 7.65 6.93 8.29
N GLU A 26 7.50 8.18 8.72
CA GLU A 26 8.19 9.33 8.14
C GLU A 26 9.71 9.28 8.27
N HIS A 27 10.24 8.46 9.18
CA HIS A 27 11.68 8.22 9.36
C HIS A 27 12.17 6.98 8.60
N GLY A 28 11.32 6.36 7.78
CA GLY A 28 11.65 5.17 7.00
C GLY A 28 11.65 3.85 7.78
N ARG A 29 11.25 3.85 9.06
CA ARG A 29 11.17 2.62 9.86
C ARG A 29 9.96 1.82 9.44
N VAL A 30 10.12 0.50 9.32
CA VAL A 30 9.00 -0.40 8.99
C VAL A 30 8.08 -0.51 10.20
N VAL A 31 6.83 -0.07 10.03
CA VAL A 31 5.79 -0.11 11.08
C VAL A 31 4.77 -1.21 10.86
N TYR A 32 4.66 -1.71 9.63
CA TYR A 32 3.75 -2.80 9.29
C TYR A 32 4.30 -3.63 8.13
N VAL A 33 4.08 -4.95 8.20
CA VAL A 33 4.39 -5.89 7.12
C VAL A 33 3.15 -6.76 6.88
N GLY A 34 2.73 -6.86 5.63
CA GLY A 34 1.64 -7.72 5.22
C GLY A 34 2.02 -8.59 4.03
N LYS A 35 1.31 -9.71 3.85
CA LYS A 35 1.41 -10.58 2.68
C LYS A 35 0.10 -10.63 1.92
N ALA A 36 0.16 -10.87 0.61
CA ALA A 36 -1.02 -11.02 -0.23
C ALA A 36 -0.78 -12.05 -1.33
N LYS A 37 -1.87 -12.68 -1.81
CA LYS A 37 -1.86 -13.48 -3.04
C LYS A 37 -1.87 -12.62 -4.32
N ASN A 38 -2.35 -11.38 -4.21
CA ASN A 38 -2.34 -10.37 -5.26
C ASN A 38 -2.08 -9.02 -4.58
N LEU A 39 -0.90 -8.44 -4.82
CA LEU A 39 -0.47 -7.22 -4.15
C LEU A 39 -1.32 -6.00 -4.54
N ARG A 40 -1.68 -5.86 -5.82
CA ARG A 40 -2.51 -4.77 -6.33
C ARG A 40 -3.87 -4.69 -5.63
N ASN A 41 -4.60 -5.80 -5.59
CA ASN A 41 -5.92 -5.85 -4.95
C ASN A 41 -5.82 -5.54 -3.45
N ARG A 42 -4.81 -6.09 -2.78
CA ARG A 42 -4.62 -5.86 -1.35
C ARG A 42 -4.25 -4.42 -1.03
N LEU A 43 -3.38 -3.79 -1.82
CA LEU A 43 -2.95 -2.42 -1.57
C LEU A 43 -4.02 -1.40 -1.95
N ASN A 44 -4.81 -1.66 -2.99
CA ASN A 44 -5.91 -0.79 -3.38
C ASN A 44 -6.95 -0.58 -2.27
N SER A 45 -7.20 -1.58 -1.39
CA SER A 45 -8.15 -1.41 -0.28
C SER A 45 -7.69 -0.38 0.77
N TYR A 46 -6.40 -0.05 0.83
CA TYR A 46 -5.88 0.99 1.73
C TYR A 46 -5.93 2.39 1.10
N PHE A 47 -6.08 2.49 -0.23
CA PHE A 47 -6.12 3.75 -0.97
C PHE A 47 -7.52 4.12 -1.50
N ALA A 48 -8.49 3.21 -1.38
CA ALA A 48 -9.89 3.54 -1.61
C ALA A 48 -10.32 4.55 -0.55
N ALA A 49 -11.02 5.62 -0.96
CA ALA A 49 -11.65 6.52 -0.01
C ALA A 49 -12.56 5.69 0.91
N LEU A 50 -12.47 5.93 2.22
CA LEU A 50 -13.51 5.48 3.14
C LEU A 50 -14.78 6.26 2.72
N ASN A 51 -15.61 5.64 1.89
CA ASN A 51 -16.98 6.12 1.72
C ASN A 51 -17.71 5.76 3.02
N ALA A 52 -17.82 6.74 3.92
CA ALA A 52 -18.77 6.77 5.02
C ALA A 52 -19.71 7.95 4.76
#